data_AF-A0A3P8M2V2-F1
#
_entry.id   AF-A0A3P8M2V2-F1
#
_cell.length_a   1.000
_cell.length_b   1.000
_cell.length_c   1.000
_cell.angle_alpha   90.00
_cell.angle_beta   90.00
_cell.angle_gamma   90.00
#
_symmetry.space_group_name_H-M   'P 1'
#
loop_
_entity.id
_entity.type
_entity.pdbx_description
1 polymer ?
#
loop_
_entity_poly.entity_id
_entity_poly.type
_entity_poly.pdbx_seq_one_letter_code
_entity_poly.pdbx_strand_id
1 'polypeptide(L)' 'MTVCSKDASAKALKGDERKAFMSSCLKKDAPAPEKKGLTPQQQKMGECNGQATQQSLKGDDRKKFMSACLKKQG' A
#
# COMPACT_ATOMS: atom_id res chain seq x y z
N MET A 1 8.77 9.43 9.63
CA MET A 1 8.84 8.50 8.45
C MET A 1 10.12 7.65 8.40
N THR A 2 11.31 8.21 8.65
CA THR A 2 12.60 7.49 8.56
C THR A 2 12.77 6.36 9.59
N VAL A 3 12.18 6.50 10.77
CA VAL A 3 12.18 5.45 11.81
C VAL A 3 11.39 4.22 11.34
N CYS A 4 10.16 4.43 10.84
CA CYS A 4 9.32 3.36 10.30
C CYS A 4 9.92 2.60 9.12
N SER A 5 10.67 3.28 8.23
CA SER A 5 11.31 2.60 7.10
C SER A 5 12.52 1.78 7.53
N LYS A 6 13.29 2.25 8.55
CA LYS A 6 14.38 1.50 9.17
C LYS A 6 13.87 0.26 9.90
N ASP A 7 12.83 0.39 10.70
CA ASP A 7 12.21 -0.74 11.40
C ASP A 7 11.66 -1.79 10.44
N ALA A 8 11.02 -1.35 9.35
CA ALA A 8 10.52 -2.28 8.33
C ALA A 8 11.66 -3.07 7.67
N SER A 9 12.82 -2.43 7.48
CA SER A 9 14.00 -3.04 6.89
C SER A 9 14.71 -3.98 7.89
N ALA A 10 14.77 -3.60 9.16
CA ALA A 10 15.31 -4.42 10.25
C ALA A 10 14.47 -5.68 10.50
N LYS A 11 13.16 -5.58 10.29
CA LYS A 11 12.23 -6.73 10.32
C LYS A 11 12.20 -7.52 9.01
N ALA A 12 13.04 -7.15 8.03
CA ALA A 12 13.10 -7.75 6.69
C ALA A 12 11.74 -7.82 5.98
N LEU A 13 10.80 -6.92 6.32
CA LEU A 13 9.46 -6.89 5.75
C LEU A 13 9.58 -6.48 4.28
N LYS A 14 8.95 -7.26 3.40
CA LYS A 14 8.96 -7.01 1.96
C LYS A 14 7.53 -6.91 1.44
N GLY A 15 7.36 -6.20 0.33
CA GLY A 15 6.07 -6.10 -0.36
C GLY A 15 4.95 -5.58 0.55
N ASP A 16 3.91 -6.39 0.68
CA ASP A 16 2.66 -6.03 1.36
C ASP A 16 2.85 -5.83 2.88
N GLU A 17 3.67 -6.68 3.50
CA GLU A 17 3.98 -6.62 4.95
C GLU A 17 4.69 -5.33 5.32
N ARG A 18 5.63 -4.87 4.46
CA ARG A 18 6.30 -3.57 4.64
C ARG A 18 5.30 -2.42 4.57
N LYS A 19 4.33 -2.52 3.64
CA LYS A 19 3.34 -1.47 3.40
C LYS A 19 2.34 -1.39 4.56
N ALA A 20 1.88 -2.52 5.07
CA ALA A 20 1.03 -2.61 6.25
C ALA A 20 1.74 -2.08 7.50
N PHE A 21 2.97 -2.53 7.74
CA PHE A 21 3.79 -2.08 8.87
C PHE A 21 4.08 -0.58 8.81
N MET A 22 4.46 -0.07 7.64
CA MET A 22 4.73 1.35 7.44
C MET A 22 3.46 2.18 7.64
N SER A 23 2.29 1.70 7.19
CA SER A 23 1.01 2.38 7.44
C SER A 23 0.67 2.44 8.93
N SER A 24 0.84 1.34 9.68
CA SER A 24 0.62 1.33 11.13
C SER A 24 1.63 2.15 11.91
N CYS A 25 2.90 2.13 11.50
CA CYS A 25 3.96 2.90 12.14
C CYS A 25 3.77 4.41 11.90
N LEU A 26 3.45 4.83 10.67
CA LEU A 26 3.12 6.24 10.40
C LEU A 26 1.85 6.69 11.13
N LYS A 27 0.85 5.81 11.33
CA LYS A 27 -0.35 6.11 12.13
C LYS A 27 -0.05 6.27 13.62
N LYS A 28 1.05 5.69 14.13
CA LYS A 28 1.49 5.88 15.52
C LYS A 28 2.37 7.11 15.72
N ASP A 29 3.16 7.48 14.71
CA ASP A 29 4.04 8.68 14.74
C ASP A 29 3.31 9.97 14.31
N ALA A 30 2.20 9.87 13.57
CA ALA A 30 1.39 11.03 13.21
C ALA A 30 0.33 11.29 14.30
N PRO A 31 0.06 12.56 14.69
CA PRO A 31 -1.17 12.88 15.39
C PRO A 31 -2.31 12.35 14.52
N ALA A 32 -3.17 11.50 15.08
CA ALA A 32 -4.21 10.79 14.36
C ALA A 32 -4.96 11.79 13.46
N PRO A 33 -4.85 11.70 12.13
CA PRO A 33 -5.74 12.47 11.29
C PRO A 33 -7.09 11.80 11.45
N GLU A 34 -7.95 12.44 12.24
CA GLU A 34 -9.37 12.22 12.30
C GLU A 34 -9.88 11.91 10.91
N LYS A 35 -10.32 10.66 10.69
CA LYS A 35 -11.22 10.19 9.62
C LYS A 35 -11.29 11.03 8.32
N LYS A 36 -10.17 11.51 7.79
CA LYS A 36 -10.11 11.95 6.40
C LYS A 36 -10.11 10.66 5.63
N GLY A 37 -11.30 10.30 5.14
CA GLY A 37 -11.51 9.13 4.30
C GLY A 37 -10.36 9.01 3.31
N LEU A 38 -9.92 7.76 3.08
CA LEU A 38 -8.94 7.43 2.06
C LEU A 38 -9.23 8.28 0.82
N THR A 39 -8.23 8.97 0.29
CA THR A 39 -8.46 9.73 -0.95
C THR A 39 -8.98 8.75 -2.01
N PRO A 40 -9.80 9.20 -2.98
CA PRO A 40 -10.31 8.32 -4.03
C PRO A 40 -9.19 7.50 -4.71
N GLN A 41 -8.00 8.10 -4.82
CA GLN A 41 -6.79 7.45 -5.32
C GLN A 41 -6.24 6.35 -4.39
N GLN A 42 -6.29 6.56 -3.06
CA GLN A 42 -5.90 5.55 -2.07
C GLN A 42 -6.91 4.40 -1.98
N GLN A 43 -8.22 4.68 -2.04
CA GLN A 43 -9.25 3.64 -2.10
C GLN A 43 -9.04 2.75 -3.31
N LYS A 44 -8.87 3.37 -4.49
CA LYS A 44 -8.63 2.65 -5.74
C LYS A 44 -7.35 1.83 -5.72
N MET A 45 -6.28 2.35 -5.13
CA MET A 45 -5.04 1.57 -4.95
C MET A 45 -5.27 0.34 -4.07
N GLY A 46 -6.07 0.45 -3.01
CA GLY A 46 -6.47 -0.69 -2.17
C GLY A 46 -7.22 -1.75 -2.96
N GLU A 47 -8.23 -1.34 -3.72
CA GLU A 47 -9.07 -2.23 -4.53
C GLU A 47 -8.27 -2.95 -5.64
N CYS A 48 -7.41 -2.21 -6.36
CA CYS A 48 -6.50 -2.79 -7.35
C CYS A 48 -5.49 -3.77 -6.72
N ASN A 49 -5.02 -3.53 -5.50
CA ASN A 49 -4.16 -4.49 -4.79
C ASN A 49 -4.93 -5.74 -4.38
N GLY A 50 -6.16 -5.60 -3.89
CA GLY A 50 -7.03 -6.73 -3.54
C GLY A 50 -7.29 -7.64 -4.74
N GLN A 51 -7.64 -7.06 -5.90
CA GLN A 51 -7.86 -7.80 -7.13
C GLN A 51 -6.57 -8.47 -7.65
N ALA A 52 -5.41 -7.81 -7.52
CA ALA A 52 -4.14 -8.42 -7.89
C ALA A 52 -3.82 -9.64 -7.02
N THR A 53 -4.10 -9.58 -5.72
CA THR A 53 -3.89 -10.69 -4.78
C THR A 53 -4.89 -11.82 -5.03
N GLN A 54 -6.17 -11.53 -5.29
CA GLN A 54 -7.16 -12.55 -5.67
C GLN A 54 -6.76 -13.32 -6.93
N GLN A 55 -6.21 -12.62 -7.91
CA GLN A 55 -5.66 -13.22 -9.13
C GLN A 55 -4.26 -13.82 -8.94
N SER A 56 -3.72 -13.81 -7.71
CA SER A 56 -2.37 -14.27 -7.39
C SER A 56 -1.28 -13.67 -8.32
N LEU A 57 -1.50 -12.43 -8.77
CA LEU A 57 -0.56 -11.73 -9.63
C LEU A 57 0.68 -11.35 -8.83
N LYS A 58 1.85 -11.64 -9.40
CA LYS A 58 3.16 -11.43 -8.78
C LYS A 58 4.11 -10.82 -9.80
N GLY A 59 5.21 -10.23 -9.34
CA GLY A 59 6.25 -9.72 -10.24
C GLY A 59 5.74 -8.69 -11.24
N ASP A 60 6.06 -8.91 -12.53
CA ASP A 60 5.69 -8.02 -13.63
C ASP A 60 4.17 -7.99 -13.87
N ASP A 61 3.49 -9.12 -13.72
CA ASP A 61 2.03 -9.23 -13.92
C ASP A 61 1.27 -8.35 -12.93
N ARG A 62 1.69 -8.35 -11.65
CA ARG A 62 1.11 -7.45 -10.64
C ARG A 62 1.33 -5.99 -11.00
N LYS A 63 2.52 -5.63 -11.50
CA LYS A 63 2.83 -4.24 -11.90
C LYS A 63 1.97 -3.79 -13.08
N LYS A 64 1.91 -4.60 -14.15
CA LYS A 64 1.06 -4.32 -15.31
C LYS A 64 -0.40 -4.18 -14.91
N PHE A 65 -0.91 -5.11 -14.10
CA PHE A 65 -2.28 -5.06 -13.61
C PHE A 65 -2.53 -3.82 -12.76
N MET A 66 -1.65 -3.49 -11.80
CA MET A 66 -1.78 -2.28 -11.00
C MET A 66 -1.79 -1.02 -11.88
N SER A 67 -0.89 -0.91 -12.86
CA SER A 67 -0.86 0.24 -13.77
C SER A 67 -2.12 0.33 -14.63
N ALA A 68 -2.61 -0.79 -15.16
CA ALA A 68 -3.86 -0.83 -15.93
C ALA A 68 -5.08 -0.47 -15.06
N CYS A 69 -5.16 -1.02 -13.86
CA CYS A 69 -6.25 -0.79 -12.90
C CYS A 69 -6.30 0.67 -12.43
N LEU A 70 -5.13 1.28 -12.16
CA LEU A 70 -5.04 2.68 -11.77
C LEU A 70 -5.27 3.65 -12.95
N LYS A 71 -4.91 3.27 -14.19
CA LYS A 71 -5.14 4.07 -15.40
C LYS A 71 -6.58 4.07 -15.91
N LYS A 72 -7.45 3.14 -15.47
CA LYS A 72 -8.83 3.00 -15.99
C LYS A 72 -9.79 4.16 -15.60
N GLN A 73 -9.29 5.22 -14.96
CA GLN A 73 -9.95 6.54 -14.87
C GLN A 73 -8.91 7.59 -15.24
N GLY A 74 -8.69 7.75 -16.55
CA GLY A 74 -8.22 8.99 -17.16
C GLY A 74 -9.39 9.57 -17.91
#